data_AF-A0A4S0IKG5-F1
#
_entry.id   AF-A0A4S0IKG5-F1
#
_cell.length_a   1.000
_cell.length_b   1.000
_cell.length_c   1.000
_cell.angle_alpha   90.00
_cell.angle_beta   90.00
_cell.angle_gamma   90.00
#
_symmetry.space_group_name_H-M   'P 1'
#
loop_
_entity.id
_entity.type
_entity.pdbx_description
1 polymer ?
#
loop_
_entity_poly.entity_id
_entity_poly.type
_entity_poly.pdbx_seq_one_letter_code
_entity_poly.pdbx_strand_id
1 'polypeptide(L)'
;MAAMAFETGETFAPDKRNPSSGATGLIQFMRLTADGLGTSLEALAQMSQVQQLGYVEKYLAPYAGRFNSLSDMYMSILYPAAIGKPEANVLFSAGTKAYSQNSGLDV
;
A
#
# COMPACT_ATOMS: atom_id res chain seq x y z
N MET A 1 -11.16 -0.57 1.46
CA MET A 1 -11.16 -1.98 1.01
C MET A 1 -10.61 -2.18 -0.40
N ALA A 2 -10.83 -1.26 -1.35
CA ALA A 2 -10.28 -1.35 -2.71
C ALA A 2 -8.74 -1.49 -2.77
N ALA A 3 -8.01 -0.73 -1.94
CA ALA A 3 -6.55 -0.87 -1.84
C ALA A 3 -6.13 -2.28 -1.40
N MET A 4 -6.72 -2.82 -0.33
CA MET A 4 -6.39 -4.17 0.17
C MET A 4 -6.76 -5.27 -0.82
N ALA A 5 -7.88 -5.09 -1.54
CA ALA A 5 -8.29 -5.99 -2.61
C ALA A 5 -7.24 -6.01 -3.73
N PHE A 6 -6.77 -4.84 -4.17
CA PHE A 6 -5.70 -4.74 -5.14
C PHE A 6 -4.38 -5.36 -4.63
N GLU A 7 -3.94 -4.97 -3.43
CA GLU A 7 -2.68 -5.37 -2.82
C GLU A 7 -2.58 -6.88 -2.51
N THR A 8 -3.71 -7.55 -2.26
CA THR A 8 -3.74 -8.98 -1.89
C THR A 8 -4.30 -9.88 -2.98
N GLY A 9 -4.69 -9.33 -4.14
CA GLY A 9 -5.46 -10.05 -5.15
C GLY A 9 -6.79 -10.59 -4.59
N GLU A 10 -7.52 -9.73 -3.88
CA GLU A 10 -8.83 -9.94 -3.25
C GLU A 10 -8.88 -11.01 -2.14
N THR A 11 -7.72 -11.52 -1.72
CA THR A 11 -7.67 -12.52 -0.64
C THR A 11 -7.77 -11.92 0.75
N PHE A 12 -7.43 -10.63 0.90
CA PHE A 12 -7.30 -9.93 2.17
C PHE A 12 -6.40 -10.69 3.17
N ALA A 13 -5.47 -11.49 2.64
CA ALA A 13 -4.62 -12.36 3.45
C ALA A 13 -3.52 -11.52 4.11
N PRO A 14 -3.43 -11.49 5.45
CA PRO A 14 -2.50 -10.64 6.19
C PRO A 14 -1.05 -11.13 6.13
N ASP A 15 -0.82 -12.35 5.62
CA ASP A 15 0.46 -13.02 5.48
C ASP A 15 0.98 -13.04 4.03
N LYS A 16 0.21 -12.53 3.07
CA LYS A 16 0.61 -12.45 1.65
C LYS A 16 1.92 -11.68 1.52
N ARG A 17 2.95 -12.40 1.07
CA ARG A 17 4.27 -11.85 0.80
C ARG A 17 4.52 -11.78 -0.70
N ASN A 18 4.89 -10.60 -1.19
CA ASN A 18 5.36 -10.43 -2.55
C ASN A 18 6.76 -11.07 -2.69
N PRO A 19 6.95 -12.04 -3.61
CA PRO A 19 8.21 -12.76 -3.74
C PRO A 19 9.35 -11.89 -4.33
N SER A 20 9.02 -10.80 -5.04
CA SER A 20 10.00 -9.90 -5.65
C SER A 20 10.42 -8.78 -4.71
N SER A 21 9.47 -8.11 -4.07
CA SER A 21 9.75 -6.96 -3.19
C SER A 21 9.90 -7.34 -1.71
N GLY A 22 9.42 -8.51 -1.32
CA GLY A 22 9.32 -8.93 0.07
C GLY A 22 8.25 -8.20 0.88
N ALA A 23 7.43 -7.37 0.25
CA ALA A 23 6.34 -6.65 0.90
C ALA A 23 5.29 -7.61 1.46
N THR A 24 4.69 -7.28 2.61
CA THR A 24 3.85 -8.22 3.37
C THR A 24 2.54 -7.60 3.84
N GLY A 25 1.45 -8.37 3.76
CA GLY A 25 0.18 -8.09 4.43
C GLY A 25 -0.80 -7.19 3.69
N LEU A 26 -1.82 -6.71 4.40
CA LEU A 26 -3.03 -6.08 3.86
C LEU A 26 -2.79 -4.87 2.96
N ILE A 27 -1.70 -4.13 3.18
CA ILE A 27 -1.30 -3.00 2.34
C ILE A 27 0.12 -3.15 1.80
N GLN A 28 0.65 -4.38 1.77
CA GLN A 28 2.01 -4.70 1.32
C GLN A 28 3.07 -3.82 1.99
N PHE A 29 3.13 -3.87 3.32
CA PHE A 29 4.12 -3.13 4.10
C PHE A 29 5.53 -3.46 3.65
N MET A 30 6.35 -2.43 3.46
CA MET A 30 7.79 -2.58 3.24
C MET A 30 8.56 -2.64 4.56
N ARG A 31 9.78 -3.20 4.53
CA ARG A 31 10.62 -3.41 5.73
C ARG A 31 10.78 -2.15 6.58
N LEU A 32 11.19 -1.03 5.96
CA LEU A 32 11.39 0.26 6.62
C LEU A 32 10.10 0.83 7.21
N THR A 33 8.96 0.65 6.53
CA THR A 33 7.65 1.06 7.05
C THR A 33 7.27 0.25 8.28
N ALA A 34 7.44 -1.08 8.24
CA ALA A 34 7.19 -1.93 9.40
C ALA A 34 8.06 -1.54 10.59
N ASP A 35 9.36 -1.25 10.37
CA ASP A 35 10.27 -0.78 11.42
C ASP A 35 9.81 0.56 12.01
N GLY A 36 9.43 1.53 11.16
CA GLY A 36 8.92 2.84 11.60
C GLY A 36 7.62 2.76 12.40
N LEU A 37 6.83 1.69 12.21
CA LEU A 37 5.61 1.42 12.97
C LEU A 37 5.86 0.60 14.24
N GLY A 38 7.12 0.28 14.55
CA GLY A 38 7.53 -0.49 15.73
C GLY A 38 7.22 -1.99 15.63
N THR A 39 7.29 -2.57 14.43
CA THR A 39 7.03 -3.99 14.19
C THR A 39 7.97 -4.59 13.14
N SER A 40 7.75 -5.85 12.74
CA SER A 40 8.49 -6.49 11.66
C SER A 40 7.58 -7.11 10.58
N LEU A 41 8.14 -7.44 9.41
CA LEU A 41 7.37 -8.13 8.37
C LEU A 41 6.95 -9.52 8.82
N GLU A 42 7.81 -10.19 9.60
CA GLU A 42 7.54 -11.49 10.20
C GLU A 42 6.41 -11.38 11.23
N ALA A 43 6.45 -10.36 12.10
CA ALA A 43 5.38 -10.12 13.06
C ALA A 43 4.05 -9.78 12.37
N LEU A 44 4.08 -8.92 11.35
CA LEU A 44 2.91 -8.60 10.54
C LEU A 44 2.31 -9.84 9.88
N ALA A 45 3.13 -10.75 9.34
CA ALA A 45 2.68 -11.98 8.71
C ALA A 45 2.00 -12.96 9.68
N GLN A 46 2.25 -12.84 10.98
CA GLN A 46 1.62 -13.68 12.01
C GLN A 46 0.36 -13.07 12.62
N MET A 47 -0.02 -11.85 12.21
CA MET A 47 -1.21 -11.18 12.71
C MET A 47 -2.46 -11.66 11.99
N SER A 48 -3.57 -11.70 12.72
CA SER A 48 -4.90 -11.74 12.09
C SER A 48 -5.16 -10.45 11.31
N GLN A 49 -6.11 -10.49 10.38
CA GLN A 49 -6.53 -9.30 9.62
C GLN A 49 -6.88 -8.14 10.54
N VAL A 50 -7.68 -8.39 11.59
CA VAL A 50 -8.12 -7.36 12.55
C VAL A 50 -6.95 -6.75 13.31
N GLN A 51 -5.97 -7.56 13.73
CA GLN A 51 -4.76 -7.04 14.38
C GLN A 51 -3.94 -6.17 13.42
N GLN A 52 -3.83 -6.60 12.16
CA GLN A 52 -3.07 -5.86 11.16
C GLN A 52 -3.77 -4.55 10.76
N LEU A 53 -5.10 -4.45 10.86
CA LEU A 53 -5.84 -3.19 10.65
C LEU A 53 -5.38 -2.08 11.61
N GLY A 54 -4.96 -2.40 12.84
CA GLY A 54 -4.38 -1.40 13.74
C GLY A 54 -3.06 -0.81 13.23
N TYR A 55 -2.28 -1.58 12.46
CA TYR A 55 -1.08 -1.07 11.79
C TYR A 55 -1.40 -0.31 10.51
N VAL A 56 -2.45 -0.70 9.80
CA VAL A 56 -2.97 0.07 8.66
C VAL A 56 -3.44 1.44 9.14
N GLU A 57 -4.17 1.52 10.25
CA GLU A 57 -4.58 2.78 10.86
C GLU A 57 -3.37 3.65 11.22
N LYS A 58 -2.37 3.10 11.93
CA LYS A 58 -1.14 3.82 12.27
C LYS A 58 -0.40 4.33 11.03
N TYR A 59 -0.35 3.54 9.97
CA TYR A 59 0.26 3.93 8.70
C TYR A 59 -0.49 5.08 8.02
N LEU A 60 -1.82 5.06 8.05
CA LEU A 60 -2.66 6.06 7.41
C LEU A 60 -2.81 7.35 8.23
N ALA A 61 -2.58 7.30 9.55
CA ALA A 61 -2.77 8.43 10.46
C ALA A 61 -2.06 9.73 10.03
N PRO A 62 -0.81 9.73 9.52
CA PRO A 62 -0.15 10.95 9.04
C PRO A 62 -0.81 11.59 7.81
N TYR A 63 -1.64 10.84 7.09
CA TYR A 63 -2.37 11.32 5.92
C TYR A 63 -3.82 11.71 6.25
N ALA A 64 -4.25 11.56 7.50
CA ALA A 64 -5.58 11.95 7.94
C ALA A 64 -5.86 13.41 7.59
N GLY A 65 -7.03 13.67 7.01
CA GLY A 65 -7.44 14.99 6.53
C GLY A 65 -6.87 15.41 5.17
N ARG A 66 -6.04 14.57 4.52
CA ARG A 66 -5.54 14.80 3.15
C ARG A 66 -6.34 14.07 2.08
N PHE A 67 -7.34 13.29 2.47
CA PHE A 67 -8.15 12.47 1.56
C PHE A 67 -9.44 13.17 1.18
N ASN A 68 -9.61 13.47 -0.10
CA ASN A 68 -10.86 13.96 -0.68
C ASN A 68 -11.57 12.86 -1.49
N SER A 69 -10.88 11.76 -1.79
CA SER A 69 -11.41 10.64 -2.57
C SER A 69 -10.85 9.28 -2.12
N LEU A 70 -11.46 8.21 -2.62
CA LEU A 70 -10.89 6.86 -2.52
C LEU A 70 -9.53 6.74 -3.23
N SER A 71 -9.33 7.52 -4.32
CA SER A 71 -8.06 7.59 -5.04
C SER A 71 -6.96 8.15 -4.16
N ASP A 72 -7.24 9.21 -3.38
CA ASP A 72 -6.29 9.77 -2.41
C ASP A 72 -5.87 8.76 -1.34
N MET A 73 -6.82 7.96 -0.83
CA MET A 73 -6.51 6.89 0.10
C MET A 73 -5.61 5.82 -0.55
N TYR A 74 -5.89 5.45 -1.80
CA TYR A 74 -5.05 4.49 -2.53
C TYR A 74 -3.65 5.04 -2.82
N MET A 75 -3.54 6.31 -3.22
CA MET A 75 -2.27 6.99 -3.42
C MET A 75 -1.45 7.07 -2.13
N SER A 76 -2.07 7.13 -0.96
CA SER A 76 -1.32 7.08 0.30
C SER A 76 -0.53 5.79 0.51
N ILE A 77 -0.90 4.71 -0.18
CA ILE A 77 -0.21 3.42 -0.16
C ILE A 77 0.73 3.30 -1.36
N LEU A 78 0.23 3.59 -2.57
CA LEU A 78 0.99 3.40 -3.82
C LEU A 78 2.02 4.51 -4.07
N TYR A 79 1.60 5.77 -3.98
CA TYR A 79 2.43 6.91 -4.33
C TYR A 79 1.98 8.19 -3.61
N PRO A 80 2.41 8.42 -2.35
CA PRO A 80 1.88 9.50 -1.51
C PRO A 80 2.03 10.92 -2.07
N ALA A 81 2.96 11.13 -3.00
CA ALA A 81 3.15 12.39 -3.70
C ALA A 81 1.98 12.76 -4.64
N ALA A 82 1.15 11.79 -5.02
CA ALA A 82 -0.02 11.98 -5.86
C ALA A 82 -1.33 12.24 -5.09
N ILE A 83 -1.31 12.22 -3.76
CA ILE A 83 -2.50 12.58 -2.95
C ILE A 83 -2.96 14.01 -3.31
N GLY A 84 -4.24 14.16 -3.64
CA GLY A 84 -4.89 15.42 -4.02
C GLY A 84 -4.63 15.85 -5.46
N LYS A 85 -3.94 15.04 -6.27
CA LYS A 85 -3.75 15.33 -7.70
C LYS A 85 -5.00 14.95 -8.50
N PRO A 86 -5.27 15.61 -9.64
CA PRO A 86 -6.35 15.21 -10.54
C PRO A 86 -6.16 13.78 -11.05
N GLU A 87 -7.24 13.05 -11.32
CA GLU A 87 -7.21 11.67 -11.84
C GLU A 87 -6.43 11.54 -13.17
N ALA A 88 -6.34 12.62 -13.96
CA ALA A 88 -5.57 12.65 -15.21
C ALA A 88 -4.04 12.81 -15.00
N ASN A 89 -3.56 12.89 -13.75
CA ASN A 89 -2.15 13.05 -13.47
C ASN A 89 -1.37 11.76 -13.74
N VAL A 90 -0.37 11.83 -14.63
CA VAL A 90 0.52 10.69 -14.91
C VAL A 90 1.34 10.35 -13.66
N LEU A 91 1.18 9.13 -13.16
CA LEU A 91 1.92 8.63 -11.99
C LEU A 91 3.30 8.11 -12.38
N PHE A 92 3.37 7.29 -13.42
CA PHE A 92 4.60 6.67 -13.91
C PHE A 92 4.66 6.75 -15.44
N SER A 93 5.82 7.12 -15.98
CA SER A 93 6.00 7.22 -17.43
C SER A 93 6.68 5.99 -18.00
N ALA A 94 6.22 5.54 -19.18
CA ALA A 94 6.84 4.43 -19.90
C ALA A 94 8.36 4.61 -20.07
N GLY A 95 9.10 3.52 -19.92
CA GLY A 95 10.58 3.53 -19.95
C GLY A 95 11.24 3.87 -18.61
N THR A 96 10.49 4.21 -17.56
CA THR A 96 11.03 4.36 -16.20
C THR A 96 10.94 3.05 -15.41
N LYS A 97 11.87 2.84 -14.46
CA LYS A 97 11.80 1.69 -13.54
C LYS A 97 10.48 1.65 -12.76
N ALA A 98 10.01 2.82 -12.31
CA ALA A 98 8.76 2.94 -11.58
C ALA A 98 7.57 2.46 -12.44
N TYR A 99 7.54 2.81 -13.73
CA TYR A 99 6.53 2.28 -14.64
C TYR A 99 6.67 0.76 -14.81
N SER A 100 7.88 0.24 -15.05
CA SER A 100 8.07 -1.21 -15.21
C SER A 100 7.63 -2.03 -13.99
N GLN A 101 7.72 -1.48 -12.78
CA GLN A 101 7.28 -2.14 -11.55
C GLN A 101 5.77 -2.06 -11.33
N ASN A 102 5.12 -1.06 -11.94
CA ASN A 102 3.70 -0.73 -11.73
C ASN A 102 2.87 -0.85 -13.01
N SER A 103 3.41 -1.43 -14.08
CA SER A 103 2.76 -1.48 -15.40
C SER A 103 1.48 -2.29 -15.40
N GLY A 104 1.26 -3.16 -14.41
CA GLY A 104 -0.01 -3.85 -14.21
C GLY A 104 -1.17 -2.94 -13.76
N LEU A 105 -0.90 -1.67 -13.44
CA LEU A 105 -1.92 -0.66 -13.14
C LEU A 105 -2.43 0.08 -14.39
N ASP A 106 -1.74 -0.05 -15.52
CA ASP A 106 -2.12 0.58 -16.78
C ASP A 106 -3.06 -0.36 -17.55
N VAL A 107 -4.38 -0.16 -17.37
CA VAL A 107 -5.48 -1.02 -17.89
C VAL A 107 -6.34 -0.32 -18.93
#